data_AF-A0A497QSI7-F1
#
_entry.id   AF-A0A497QSI7-F1
#
_cell.length_a   1.000
_cell.length_b   1.000
_cell.length_c   1.000
_cell.angle_alpha   90.00
_cell.angle_beta   90.00
_cell.angle_gamma   90.00
#
_symmetry.space_group_name_H-M   'P 1'
#
loop_
_entity.id
_entity.type
_entity.pdbx_description
1 polymer ?
#
loop_
_entity_poly.entity_id
_entity_poly.type
_entity_poly.pdbx_seq_one_letter_code
_entity_poly.pdbx_strand_id
1 'polypeptide(L)'
;IYGPNNPLYREYYFFDRLLDKRPIFLPGSGDFIIDFVFVSDVAWLLAAPLESKKAKGEVYNATGEGGLTLNSYIDILAEIVGVKQPEVIHYNPEILQQKELQPKTMMQMFPFSYSEHLLLSREKAVKDFGYKPTPFYTGVRITFQWYEKRRNRDWQPDYSLDEKIRKYLEKKNTTMTNYKRNLDFSAK
;
A
#
# COMPACT_ATOMS: atom_id res chain seq x y z
N ILE A 1 5.51 -6.58 3.37
CA ILE A 1 6.89 -6.32 2.93
C ILE A 1 6.83 -5.43 1.70
N TYR A 2 7.53 -4.30 1.71
CA TYR A 2 7.65 -3.36 0.59
C TYR A 2 9.09 -2.85 0.48
N GLY A 3 9.48 -2.33 -0.68
CA GLY A 3 10.82 -1.78 -0.87
C GLY A 3 11.34 -1.82 -2.30
N PRO A 4 12.58 -1.36 -2.52
CA PRO A 4 13.33 -1.62 -3.75
C PRO A 4 13.27 -3.10 -4.18
N ASN A 5 13.16 -3.34 -5.49
CA ASN A 5 13.04 -4.69 -6.07
C ASN A 5 11.80 -5.48 -5.63
N ASN A 6 10.70 -4.85 -5.20
CA ASN A 6 9.46 -5.60 -4.96
C ASN A 6 8.96 -6.18 -6.30
N PRO A 7 8.87 -7.52 -6.45
CA PRO A 7 8.40 -8.12 -7.70
C PRO A 7 6.87 -8.02 -7.85
N LEU A 8 6.16 -7.67 -6.77
CA LEU A 8 4.72 -7.51 -6.77
C LEU A 8 4.36 -6.08 -7.15
N TYR A 9 3.31 -5.94 -7.96
CA TYR A 9 2.76 -4.66 -8.37
C TYR A 9 1.92 -4.01 -7.26
N ARG A 10 2.56 -3.73 -6.12
CA ARG A 10 1.91 -3.22 -4.91
C ARG A 10 2.06 -1.71 -4.78
N GLU A 11 3.25 -1.22 -4.48
CA GLU A 11 3.48 0.22 -4.37
C GLU A 11 3.40 0.89 -5.75
N TYR A 12 3.87 0.19 -6.77
CA TYR A 12 3.90 0.68 -8.15
C TYR A 12 2.48 0.90 -8.69
N TYR A 13 1.51 0.06 -8.30
CA TYR A 13 0.09 0.25 -8.62
C TYR A 13 -0.41 1.66 -8.32
N PHE A 14 0.06 2.24 -7.22
CA PHE A 14 -0.28 3.60 -6.80
C PHE A 14 0.63 4.63 -7.45
N PHE A 15 1.94 4.39 -7.51
CA PHE A 15 2.87 5.33 -8.15
C PHE A 15 2.49 5.62 -9.60
N ASP A 16 2.10 4.61 -10.37
CA ASP A 16 1.73 4.80 -11.77
C ASP A 16 0.45 5.62 -11.91
N ARG A 17 -0.57 5.32 -11.10
CA ARG A 17 -1.80 6.12 -11.08
C ARG A 17 -1.54 7.57 -10.67
N LEU A 18 -0.72 7.79 -9.66
CA LEU A 18 -0.37 9.12 -9.19
C LEU A 18 0.43 9.91 -10.24
N LEU A 19 1.44 9.28 -10.85
CA LEU A 19 2.26 9.88 -11.92
C LEU A 19 1.44 10.18 -13.18
N ASP A 20 0.52 9.29 -13.54
CA ASP A 20 -0.37 9.43 -14.70
C ASP A 20 -1.58 10.32 -14.42
N LYS A 21 -1.70 10.89 -13.20
CA LYS A 21 -2.83 11.71 -12.74
C LYS A 21 -4.18 11.00 -12.91
N ARG A 22 -4.19 9.70 -12.64
CA ARG A 22 -5.36 8.83 -12.65
C ARG A 22 -5.91 8.67 -11.23
N PRO A 23 -7.22 8.49 -11.08
CA PRO A 23 -7.79 8.17 -9.77
C PRO A 23 -7.36 6.80 -9.28
N ILE A 24 -7.32 6.66 -7.96
CA ILE A 24 -7.14 5.37 -7.30
C ILE A 24 -8.52 4.84 -6.95
N PHE A 25 -8.89 3.70 -7.53
CA PHE A 25 -10.14 3.01 -7.24
C PHE A 25 -9.95 2.14 -6.01
N LEU A 26 -10.49 2.59 -4.87
CA LEU A 26 -10.32 1.97 -3.58
C LEU A 26 -11.57 1.15 -3.21
N PRO A 27 -11.45 -0.19 -3.08
CA PRO A 27 -12.58 -0.98 -2.61
C PRO A 27 -12.92 -0.66 -1.15
N GLY A 28 -14.20 -0.49 -0.86
CA GLY A 28 -14.71 -0.17 0.48
C GLY A 28 -14.39 1.26 0.93
N SER A 29 -14.46 1.52 2.25
CA SER A 29 -14.23 2.86 2.82
C SER A 29 -12.76 3.25 2.92
N GLY A 30 -11.84 2.30 2.77
CA GLY A 30 -10.41 2.54 2.96
C GLY A 30 -9.93 2.58 4.42
N ASP A 31 -10.80 2.26 5.38
CA ASP A 31 -10.48 2.35 6.82
C ASP A 31 -9.81 1.09 7.38
N PHE A 32 -9.70 0.02 6.58
CA PHE A 32 -8.94 -1.15 6.97
C PHE A 32 -7.48 -0.82 7.16
N ILE A 33 -6.91 -1.36 8.24
CA ILE A 33 -5.56 -1.05 8.71
C ILE A 33 -4.62 -2.16 8.28
N ILE A 34 -3.50 -1.80 7.67
CA ILE A 34 -2.46 -2.72 7.25
C ILE A 34 -1.11 -2.22 7.79
N ASP A 35 -0.33 -3.13 8.35
CA ASP A 35 1.06 -2.88 8.75
C ASP A 35 2.03 -3.21 7.59
N PHE A 36 2.99 -2.33 7.37
CA PHE A 36 3.96 -2.41 6.27
C PHE A 36 5.38 -2.47 6.83
N VAL A 37 6.06 -3.60 6.63
CA VAL A 37 7.48 -3.76 6.95
C VAL A 37 8.37 -3.46 5.74
N PHE A 38 9.40 -2.64 5.93
CA PHE A 38 10.37 -2.30 4.89
C PHE A 38 11.33 -3.48 4.64
N VAL A 39 11.73 -3.71 3.38
CA VAL A 39 12.52 -4.89 2.99
C VAL A 39 13.85 -5.00 3.73
N SER A 40 14.51 -3.88 4.02
CA SER A 40 15.77 -3.88 4.80
C SER A 40 15.55 -4.29 6.25
N ASP A 41 14.39 -3.94 6.84
CA ASP A 41 14.04 -4.36 8.20
C ASP A 41 13.79 -5.87 8.26
N VAL A 42 13.19 -6.44 7.22
CA VAL A 42 13.02 -7.91 7.10
C VAL A 42 14.38 -8.59 7.02
N ALA A 43 15.30 -8.07 6.20
CA ALA A 43 16.66 -8.62 6.11
C ALA A 43 17.38 -8.56 7.47
N TRP A 44 17.22 -7.46 8.20
CA TRP A 44 17.76 -7.32 9.55
C TRP A 44 17.13 -8.34 10.53
N LEU A 45 15.80 -8.51 10.49
CA LEU A 45 15.08 -9.47 11.34
C LEU A 45 15.38 -10.93 11.01
N LEU A 46 15.86 -11.23 9.80
CA LEU A 46 16.37 -12.57 9.45
C LEU A 46 17.78 -12.80 9.98
N ALA A 47 18.61 -11.76 10.06
CA ALA A 47 19.98 -11.85 10.53
C ALA A 47 20.09 -11.82 12.07
N ALA A 48 19.34 -10.95 12.74
CA ALA A 48 19.43 -10.74 14.19
C ALA A 48 19.26 -12.02 15.06
N PRO A 49 18.37 -12.97 14.71
CA PRO A 49 18.26 -14.24 15.43
C PRO A 49 19.54 -15.08 15.45
N LEU A 50 20.41 -14.96 14.44
CA LEU A 50 21.64 -15.76 14.32
C LEU A 50 22.66 -15.42 15.41
N GLU A 51 22.60 -14.22 15.96
CA GLU A 51 23.52 -13.72 16.99
C GLU A 51 22.96 -13.89 18.42
N SER A 52 21.74 -14.42 18.57
CA SER A 52 21.04 -14.47 19.85
C SER A 52 20.59 -15.88 20.23
N LYS A 53 21.12 -16.40 21.34
CA LYS A 53 20.67 -17.68 21.91
C LYS A 53 19.19 -17.69 22.28
N LYS A 54 18.59 -16.51 22.52
CA LYS A 54 17.16 -16.36 22.84
C LYS A 54 16.25 -16.77 21.69
N ALA A 55 16.75 -16.74 20.45
CA ALA A 55 15.92 -16.99 19.27
C ALA A 55 15.62 -18.48 19.02
N LYS A 56 16.31 -19.40 19.69
CA LYS A 56 16.17 -20.84 19.43
C LYS A 56 14.78 -21.33 19.83
N GLY A 57 14.02 -21.83 18.86
CA GLY A 57 12.66 -22.36 19.09
C GLY A 57 11.59 -21.27 19.13
N GLU A 58 11.95 -20.02 18.85
CA GLU A 58 11.06 -18.88 18.96
C GLU A 58 10.55 -18.41 17.58
N VAL A 59 9.34 -17.85 17.58
CA VAL A 59 8.75 -17.17 16.41
C VAL A 59 8.70 -15.66 16.67
N TYR A 60 9.00 -14.88 15.64
CA TYR A 60 9.00 -13.40 15.66
C TYR A 60 8.22 -12.86 14.46
N ASN A 61 7.38 -11.84 14.69
CA ASN A 61 6.67 -11.16 13.61
C ASN A 61 7.54 -10.04 13.01
N ALA A 62 7.53 -9.93 11.69
CA ALA A 62 8.16 -8.83 10.96
C ALA A 62 7.11 -7.77 10.59
N THR A 63 7.02 -6.71 11.39
CA THR A 63 6.11 -5.59 11.15
C THR A 63 6.82 -4.23 11.21
N GLY A 64 6.18 -3.20 10.64
CA GLY A 64 6.71 -1.84 10.49
C GLY A 64 6.65 -1.03 11.77
N GLU A 65 6.43 0.29 11.71
CA GLU A 65 6.31 1.13 12.92
C GLU A 65 4.88 1.21 13.48
N GLY A 66 3.87 0.85 12.68
CA GLY A 66 2.46 0.92 13.02
C GLY A 66 1.60 0.64 11.79
N GLY A 67 0.33 0.34 12.00
CA GLY A 67 -0.62 0.17 10.91
C GLY A 67 -1.11 1.49 10.34
N LEU A 68 -1.40 1.50 9.05
CA LEU A 68 -2.01 2.62 8.34
C LEU A 68 -3.36 2.19 7.77
N THR A 69 -4.35 3.08 7.76
CA THR A 69 -5.51 2.89 6.89
C THR A 69 -5.08 2.94 5.43
N LEU A 70 -5.83 2.32 4.52
CA LEU A 70 -5.57 2.43 3.09
C LEU A 70 -5.66 3.87 2.60
N ASN A 71 -6.53 4.68 3.20
CA ASN A 71 -6.62 6.12 2.94
C ASN A 71 -5.31 6.84 3.31
N SER A 72 -4.80 6.65 4.53
CA SER A 72 -3.53 7.25 4.97
C SER A 72 -2.34 6.76 4.14
N TYR A 73 -2.35 5.49 3.73
CA TYR A 73 -1.34 4.93 2.85
C TYR A 73 -1.29 5.66 1.51
N ILE A 74 -2.44 5.88 0.86
CA ILE A 74 -2.54 6.62 -0.41
C ILE A 74 -2.08 8.07 -0.22
N ASP A 75 -2.47 8.72 0.88
CA ASP A 75 -2.10 10.10 1.17
C ASP A 75 -0.58 10.28 1.28
N ILE A 76 0.10 9.38 1.98
CA ILE A 76 1.56 9.38 2.13
C ILE A 76 2.25 9.16 0.78
N LEU A 77 1.76 8.20 -0.03
CA LEU A 77 2.31 7.98 -1.36
C LEU A 77 2.12 9.20 -2.26
N ALA A 78 0.94 9.82 -2.25
CA ALA A 78 0.65 11.00 -3.03
C ALA A 78 1.57 12.16 -2.68
N GLU A 79 1.82 12.39 -1.38
CA GLU A 79 2.78 13.40 -0.93
C GLU A 79 4.19 13.12 -1.46
N ILE A 80 4.67 11.87 -1.36
CA ILE A 80 6.01 11.47 -1.81
C ILE A 80 6.16 11.64 -3.33
N VAL A 81 5.10 11.35 -4.10
CA VAL A 81 5.07 11.55 -5.57
C VAL A 81 4.93 13.03 -5.94
N GLY A 82 4.55 13.91 -5.01
CA GLY A 82 4.32 15.33 -5.24
C GLY A 82 2.90 15.68 -5.73
N VAL A 83 1.93 14.78 -5.53
CA VAL A 83 0.52 14.97 -5.83
C VAL A 83 -0.20 15.53 -4.61
N LYS A 84 -0.58 16.81 -4.65
CA LYS A 84 -1.21 17.51 -3.51
C LYS A 84 -2.58 16.95 -3.13
N GLN A 85 -3.37 16.51 -4.10
CA GLN A 85 -4.74 16.03 -3.90
C GLN A 85 -4.95 14.81 -4.81
N PRO A 86 -4.70 13.59 -4.33
CA PRO A 86 -5.00 12.39 -5.10
C PRO A 86 -6.53 12.24 -5.22
N GLU A 87 -7.01 11.90 -6.41
CA GLU A 87 -8.41 11.52 -6.59
C GLU A 87 -8.58 10.06 -6.15
N VAL A 88 -9.40 9.82 -5.14
CA VAL A 88 -9.71 8.48 -4.63
C VAL A 88 -11.19 8.22 -4.82
N ILE A 89 -11.52 7.17 -5.58
CA ILE A 89 -12.89 6.75 -5.85
C ILE A 89 -13.16 5.48 -5.06
N HIS A 90 -13.96 5.63 -4.01
CA HIS A 90 -14.44 4.49 -3.23
C HIS A 90 -15.57 3.76 -3.95
N TYR A 91 -15.57 2.43 -3.89
CA TYR A 91 -16.64 1.63 -4.47
C TYR A 91 -16.96 0.38 -3.65
N ASN A 92 -18.20 -0.12 -3.74
CA ASN A 92 -18.57 -1.39 -3.13
C ASN A 92 -17.89 -2.55 -3.90
N PRO A 93 -16.99 -3.35 -3.28
CA PRO A 93 -16.30 -4.45 -3.95
C PRO A 93 -17.23 -5.51 -4.55
N GLU A 94 -18.49 -5.61 -4.12
CA GLU A 94 -19.48 -6.54 -4.69
C GLU A 94 -19.72 -6.31 -6.17
N ILE A 95 -19.48 -5.12 -6.71
CA ILE A 95 -19.60 -4.85 -8.15
C ILE A 95 -18.63 -5.71 -8.97
N LEU A 96 -17.51 -6.17 -8.39
CA LEU A 96 -16.53 -7.02 -9.07
C LEU A 96 -17.06 -8.44 -9.33
N GLN A 97 -18.20 -8.82 -8.75
CA GLN A 97 -18.88 -10.08 -9.08
C GLN A 97 -19.50 -10.03 -10.48
N GLN A 98 -19.78 -8.83 -11.02
CA GLN A 98 -20.28 -8.65 -12.38
C GLN A 98 -19.21 -9.09 -13.39
N LYS A 99 -19.60 -9.93 -14.35
CA LYS A 99 -18.67 -10.57 -15.30
C LYS A 99 -17.80 -9.55 -16.05
N GLU A 100 -18.35 -8.40 -16.41
CA GLU A 100 -17.66 -7.34 -17.12
C GLU A 100 -16.64 -6.56 -16.26
N LEU A 101 -16.81 -6.57 -14.92
CA LEU A 101 -15.96 -5.88 -13.93
C LEU A 101 -14.95 -6.81 -13.25
N GLN A 102 -14.86 -8.07 -13.66
CA GLN A 102 -13.82 -8.95 -13.15
C GLN A 102 -12.44 -8.53 -13.67
N PRO A 103 -11.42 -8.49 -12.79
CA PRO A 103 -10.04 -8.25 -13.20
C PRO A 103 -9.58 -9.40 -14.11
N LYS A 104 -8.96 -9.05 -15.25
CA LYS A 104 -8.40 -10.04 -16.18
C LYS A 104 -7.03 -10.54 -15.75
N THR A 105 -6.31 -9.72 -14.98
CA THR A 105 -4.96 -10.02 -14.50
C THR A 105 -4.81 -9.53 -13.07
N MET A 106 -3.86 -10.10 -12.32
CA MET A 106 -3.53 -9.63 -10.97
C MET A 106 -3.08 -8.15 -10.96
N MET A 107 -2.54 -7.65 -12.07
CA MET A 107 -2.07 -6.26 -12.19
C MET A 107 -3.22 -5.24 -12.19
N GLN A 108 -4.43 -5.67 -12.57
CA GLN A 108 -5.63 -4.84 -12.51
C GLN A 108 -6.24 -4.80 -11.10
N MET A 109 -5.94 -5.80 -10.26
CA MET A 109 -6.53 -5.92 -8.93
C MET A 109 -5.98 -4.86 -7.98
N PHE A 110 -6.81 -4.38 -7.06
CA PHE A 110 -6.33 -3.61 -5.93
C PHE A 110 -5.36 -4.50 -5.11
N PRO A 111 -4.14 -4.03 -4.81
CA PRO A 111 -3.03 -4.91 -4.43
C PRO A 111 -3.02 -5.36 -2.95
N PHE A 112 -3.99 -4.91 -2.17
CA PHE A 112 -4.08 -5.17 -0.73
C PHE A 112 -5.45 -5.70 -0.31
N SER A 113 -5.51 -6.29 0.88
CA SER A 113 -6.79 -6.67 1.49
C SER A 113 -7.61 -5.42 1.82
N TYR A 114 -8.92 -5.53 1.65
CA TYR A 114 -9.89 -4.45 1.87
C TYR A 114 -11.12 -4.96 2.65
N SER A 115 -10.96 -6.05 3.40
CA SER A 115 -12.02 -6.67 4.19
C SER A 115 -11.61 -7.04 5.61
N GLU A 116 -10.33 -6.88 5.97
CA GLU A 116 -9.80 -7.23 7.29
C GLU A 116 -8.63 -6.32 7.67
N HIS A 117 -8.41 -6.16 8.97
CA HIS A 117 -7.21 -5.51 9.50
C HIS A 117 -6.06 -6.51 9.53
N LEU A 118 -4.86 -6.09 9.11
CA LEU A 118 -3.64 -6.88 9.15
C LEU A 118 -2.60 -6.19 10.03
N LEU A 119 -2.55 -6.58 11.30
CA LEU A 119 -1.68 -6.00 12.34
C LEU A 119 -1.07 -7.12 13.18
N LEU A 120 0.23 -7.06 13.45
CA LEU A 120 0.90 -7.99 14.34
C LEU A 120 1.86 -7.26 15.28
N SER A 121 1.99 -7.75 16.51
CA SER A 121 2.94 -7.20 17.49
C SER A 121 4.38 -7.60 17.16
N ARG A 122 5.28 -6.63 17.24
CA ARG A 122 6.75 -6.79 17.12
C ARG A 122 7.48 -6.78 18.45
N GLU A 123 6.77 -6.67 19.57
CA GLU A 123 7.36 -6.43 20.90
C GLU A 123 8.42 -7.47 21.27
N LYS A 124 8.23 -8.73 20.86
CA LYS A 124 9.21 -9.78 21.12
C LYS A 124 10.55 -9.53 20.43
N ALA A 125 10.53 -9.09 19.16
CA ALA A 125 11.74 -8.74 18.42
C ALA A 125 12.40 -7.47 18.99
N VAL A 126 11.61 -6.51 19.48
CA VAL A 126 12.11 -5.33 20.19
C VAL A 126 12.84 -5.75 21.47
N LYS A 127 12.22 -6.61 22.28
CA LYS A 127 12.77 -7.07 23.57
C LYS A 127 14.04 -7.91 23.39
N ASP A 128 14.05 -8.83 22.43
CA ASP A 128 15.13 -9.81 22.31
C ASP A 128 16.29 -9.32 21.44
N PHE A 129 16.03 -8.47 20.45
CA PHE A 129 17.01 -8.04 19.46
C PHE A 129 17.20 -6.51 19.41
N GLY A 130 16.38 -5.73 20.10
CA GLY A 130 16.42 -4.26 19.97
C GLY A 130 15.90 -3.76 18.62
N TYR A 131 15.01 -4.53 17.98
CA TYR A 131 14.43 -4.19 16.68
C TYR A 131 13.84 -2.77 16.66
N LYS A 132 14.20 -1.98 15.65
CA LYS A 132 13.66 -0.65 15.39
C LYS A 132 13.23 -0.58 13.92
N PRO A 133 11.92 -0.55 13.63
CA PRO A 133 11.44 -0.49 12.25
C PRO A 133 11.84 0.83 11.59
N THR A 134 12.08 0.77 10.28
CA THR A 134 12.24 1.95 9.43
C THR A 134 10.91 2.70 9.36
N PRO A 135 10.88 4.03 9.58
CA PRO A 135 9.66 4.79 9.44
C PRO A 135 9.03 4.64 8.05
N PHE A 136 7.72 4.45 7.99
CA PHE A 136 7.02 4.10 6.76
C PHE A 136 7.26 5.13 5.66
N TYR A 137 7.13 6.42 5.99
CA TYR A 137 7.42 7.52 5.06
C TYR A 137 8.84 7.42 4.48
N THR A 138 9.83 7.11 5.33
CA THR A 138 11.23 7.00 4.91
C THR A 138 11.42 5.82 3.96
N GLY A 139 10.90 4.65 4.30
CA GLY A 139 11.01 3.47 3.45
C GLY A 139 10.31 3.67 2.11
N VAL A 140 9.13 4.30 2.09
CA VAL A 140 8.38 4.55 0.85
C VAL A 140 9.10 5.58 -0.01
N ARG A 141 9.69 6.62 0.56
CA ARG A 141 10.50 7.59 -0.18
C ARG A 141 11.69 6.93 -0.86
N ILE A 142 12.39 6.03 -0.16
CA ILE A 142 13.48 5.23 -0.75
C ILE A 142 12.94 4.34 -1.88
N THR A 143 11.78 3.71 -1.66
CA THR A 143 11.11 2.85 -2.65
C THR A 143 10.75 3.62 -3.91
N PHE A 144 10.16 4.81 -3.77
CA PHE A 144 9.80 5.67 -4.89
C PHE A 144 11.03 6.17 -5.66
N GLN A 145 12.08 6.61 -4.96
CA GLN A 145 13.34 7.01 -5.60
C GLN A 145 13.99 5.85 -6.38
N TRP A 146 13.90 4.63 -5.85
CA TRP A 146 14.37 3.44 -6.57
C TRP A 146 13.51 3.17 -7.81
N TYR A 147 12.20 3.26 -7.66
CA TYR A 147 11.20 3.08 -8.73
C TYR A 147 11.44 4.07 -9.87
N GLU A 148 11.51 5.38 -9.60
CA GLU A 148 11.71 6.41 -10.63
C GLU A 148 12.99 6.20 -11.45
N LYS A 149 14.07 5.75 -10.81
CA LYS A 149 15.36 5.50 -11.47
C LYS A 149 15.35 4.27 -12.39
N ARG A 150 14.45 3.32 -12.17
CA ARG A 150 14.48 1.99 -12.81
C ARG A 150 13.20 1.59 -13.52
N ARG A 151 12.12 2.35 -13.37
CA ARG A 151 10.85 2.05 -14.01
C ARG A 151 11.04 2.00 -15.52
N ASN A 152 10.44 1.00 -16.14
CA ASN A 152 10.35 0.96 -17.58
C ASN A 152 9.39 2.08 -18.02
N ARG A 153 9.90 3.11 -18.69
CA ARG A 153 9.10 4.26 -19.14
C ARG A 153 8.16 3.92 -20.29
N ASP A 154 8.45 2.85 -21.02
CA ASP A 154 7.60 2.35 -22.11
C ASP A 154 6.50 1.41 -21.61
N TRP A 155 6.58 0.98 -20.35
CA TRP A 155 5.54 0.15 -19.78
C TRP A 155 4.28 0.97 -19.51
N GLN A 156 3.14 0.42 -19.96
CA GLN A 156 1.83 1.04 -19.88
C GLN A 156 0.92 0.13 -19.04
N PRO A 157 0.52 0.53 -17.84
CA PRO A 157 -0.43 -0.24 -17.05
C PRO A 157 -1.79 -0.31 -17.76
N ASP A 158 -2.45 -1.47 -17.66
CA ASP A 158 -3.80 -1.64 -18.19
C ASP A 158 -4.84 -1.10 -17.19
N TYR A 159 -5.27 0.14 -17.41
CA TYR A 159 -6.33 0.79 -16.63
C TYR A 159 -7.76 0.46 -17.12
N SER A 160 -7.95 -0.55 -17.98
CA SER A 160 -9.29 -0.84 -18.52
C SER A 160 -10.32 -1.24 -17.46
N LEU A 161 -9.89 -1.83 -16.33
CA LEU A 161 -10.79 -2.11 -15.22
C LEU A 161 -11.28 -0.83 -14.54
N ASP A 162 -10.37 0.09 -14.24
CA ASP A 162 -10.65 1.40 -13.64
C ASP A 162 -11.73 2.15 -14.44
N GLU A 163 -11.60 2.19 -15.76
CA GLU A 163 -12.57 2.84 -16.66
C GLU A 163 -13.94 2.16 -16.66
N LYS A 164 -13.99 0.84 -16.52
CA LYS A 164 -15.26 0.12 -16.42
C LYS A 164 -15.95 0.36 -15.08
N ILE A 165 -15.18 0.37 -13.98
CA ILE A 165 -15.70 0.69 -12.64
C ILE A 165 -16.29 2.09 -12.66
N ARG A 166 -15.56 3.09 -13.18
CA ARG A 166 -16.06 4.47 -13.32
C ARG A 166 -17.39 4.51 -14.07
N LYS A 167 -17.44 3.94 -15.27
CA LYS A 167 -18.67 3.92 -16.09
C LYS A 167 -19.83 3.22 -15.39
N TYR A 168 -19.56 2.18 -14.61
CA TYR A 168 -20.58 1.48 -13.84
C TYR A 168 -21.16 2.39 -12.74
N LEU A 169 -20.29 3.09 -11.99
CA LEU A 169 -20.70 4.00 -10.93
C LEU A 169 -21.50 5.19 -11.48
N GLU A 170 -21.05 5.79 -12.57
CA GLU A 170 -21.74 6.89 -13.27
C GLU A 170 -23.15 6.49 -13.72
N LYS A 171 -23.32 5.30 -14.30
CA LYS A 171 -24.64 4.81 -14.77
C LYS A 171 -25.64 4.57 -13.65
N LYS A 172 -25.17 4.24 -12.44
CA LYS A 172 -26.05 3.87 -11.33
C LYS A 172 -26.46 5.06 -10.47
N ASN A 173 -25.98 6.29 -10.76
CA ASN A 173 -26.09 7.44 -9.85
C ASN A 173 -25.68 7.10 -8.41
N THR A 174 -24.81 6.08 -8.24
CA THR A 174 -24.32 5.72 -6.93
C THR A 174 -23.36 6.81 -6.49
N THR A 175 -23.59 7.38 -5.31
CA THR A 175 -22.82 8.49 -4.75
C THR A 175 -21.32 8.15 -4.81
N MET A 176 -20.57 8.82 -5.70
CA MET A 176 -19.12 8.84 -5.62
C MET A 176 -18.76 9.74 -4.44
N THR A 177 -18.51 9.13 -3.29
CA THR A 177 -18.04 9.87 -2.12
C THR A 177 -16.57 10.20 -2.34
N ASN A 178 -16.29 11.44 -2.74
CA ASN A 178 -14.93 11.95 -2.74
C ASN A 178 -14.43 12.03 -1.29
N TYR A 179 -13.35 11.31 -0.99
CA TYR A 179 -12.67 11.43 0.29
C TYR A 179 -12.18 12.88 0.48
N LYS A 180 -12.66 13.55 1.54
CA LYS A 180 -12.14 14.85 1.96
C LYS A 180 -11.04 14.63 3.00
N ARG A 181 -9.82 15.00 2.61
CA ARG A 181 -8.61 14.93 3.43
C ARG A 181 -8.78 15.69 4.75
N ASN A 182 -8.36 15.10 5.87
CA ASN A 182 -8.25 15.75 7.19
C ASN A 182 -6.92 15.38 7.82
N LEU A 183 -5.79 15.87 7.32
CA LEU A 183 -4.50 15.62 7.97
C LEU A 183 -3.59 16.86 7.94
N ASP A 184 -3.39 17.41 9.14
CA ASP A 184 -2.24 18.20 9.55
C ASP A 184 -1.19 17.22 10.09
N PHE A 185 -0.12 16.99 9.33
CA PHE A 185 1.01 16.15 9.75
C PHE A 185 2.16 16.97 10.33
N SER A 186 1.92 18.21 10.78
CA SER A 186 2.91 18.98 11.54
C SER A 186 3.04 18.49 12.99
N ALA A 187 3.46 17.24 13.17
CA ALA A 187 3.82 16.71 14.48
C ALA A 187 5.06 15.81 14.41
N LYS A 188 6.22 16.49 14.48
CA LYS A 188 7.55 16.07 14.98
C LYS A 188 8.35 15.03 14.19
#